data_AF-A0A164B195-F1
#
_entry.id   AF-A0A164B195-F1
#
_cell.length_a   1.000
_cell.length_b   1.000
_cell.length_c   1.000
_cell.angle_alpha   90.00
_cell.angle_beta   90.00
_cell.angle_gamma   90.00
#
_symmetry.space_group_name_H-M   'P 1'
#
loop_
_entity.id
_entity.type
_entity.pdbx_description
1 polymer ?
#
loop_
_entity_poly.entity_id
_entity_poly.type
_entity_poly.pdbx_seq_one_letter_code
_entity_poly.pdbx_strand_id
1 'polypeptide(L)'
;MPSRSHAPDWVLGLRNQLRATVGTAYRVGEQRGKAKLDVRFADGSRVTAVLPVKWLPAQAGAIQRSVEAISQAIASGRTLNEALDLQTGEAIAAPERVKSSAPLIQIWEDFGQYKVKQTGEIKQSTWETVYAKRKASAQG
;
A
#
# COMPACT_ATOMS: atom_id res chain seq x y z
N MET A 1 -27.80 25.12 -17.29
CA MET A 1 -26.88 24.08 -16.78
C MET A 1 -25.67 24.80 -16.19
N PRO A 2 -25.29 24.60 -14.93
CA PRO A 2 -24.09 25.24 -14.41
C PRO A 2 -22.87 24.64 -15.11
N SER A 3 -22.08 25.48 -15.76
CA SER A 3 -20.84 25.11 -16.45
C SER A 3 -19.90 24.44 -15.46
N ARG A 4 -19.36 23.26 -15.81
CA ARG A 4 -18.25 22.64 -15.07
C ARG A 4 -17.18 23.71 -14.85
N SER A 5 -16.87 24.02 -13.59
CA SER A 5 -15.80 24.95 -13.28
C SER A 5 -14.53 24.46 -13.94
N HIS A 6 -13.98 25.26 -14.85
CA HIS A 6 -12.73 24.94 -15.52
C HIS A 6 -11.65 24.94 -14.45
N ALA A 7 -10.91 23.84 -14.32
CA ALA A 7 -9.79 23.79 -13.40
C ALA A 7 -8.73 24.83 -13.86
N PRO A 8 -8.02 25.50 -12.94
CA PRO A 8 -6.92 26.38 -13.31
C PRO A 8 -5.85 25.63 -14.11
N ASP A 9 -5.15 26.32 -15.02
CA ASP A 9 -4.16 25.71 -15.91
C ASP A 9 -3.05 24.97 -15.16
N TRP A 10 -2.60 25.51 -14.03
CA TRP A 10 -1.58 24.86 -13.20
C TRP A 10 -2.08 23.52 -12.61
N VAL A 11 -3.39 23.41 -12.32
CA VAL A 11 -4.00 22.16 -11.84
C VAL A 11 -4.08 21.14 -12.97
N LEU A 12 -4.41 21.58 -14.18
CA LEU A 12 -4.42 20.72 -15.36
C LEU A 12 -3.00 20.21 -15.68
N GLY A 13 -2.00 21.09 -15.65
CA GLY A 13 -0.59 20.73 -15.81
C GLY A 13 -0.13 19.72 -14.76
N LEU A 14 -0.42 19.97 -13.48
CA LEU A 14 -0.10 19.05 -12.39
C LEU A 14 -0.74 17.67 -12.58
N ARG A 15 -2.03 17.61 -12.95
CA ARG A 15 -2.73 16.34 -13.17
C ARG A 15 -2.21 15.58 -14.39
N ASN A 16 -1.85 16.28 -15.46
CA ASN A 16 -1.25 15.67 -16.63
C ASN A 16 0.13 15.08 -16.30
N GLN A 17 0.94 15.83 -15.56
CA GLN A 17 2.24 15.37 -15.10
C GLN A 17 2.12 14.12 -14.22
N LEU A 18 1.21 14.13 -13.24
CA LEU A 18 0.97 12.97 -12.38
C LEU A 18 0.44 11.76 -13.16
N ARG A 19 -0.42 11.98 -14.17
CA ARG A 19 -0.86 10.88 -15.03
C ARG A 19 0.30 10.26 -15.80
N ALA A 20 1.28 11.06 -16.21
CA ALA A 20 2.47 10.56 -16.90
C ALA A 20 3.44 9.82 -15.97
N THR A 21 3.57 10.24 -14.70
CA THR A 21 4.55 9.67 -13.77
C THR A 21 4.00 8.51 -12.92
N VAL A 22 2.80 8.65 -12.36
CA VAL A 22 2.21 7.66 -11.44
C VAL A 22 0.95 6.99 -12.00
N GLY A 23 0.46 7.44 -13.15
CA GLY A 23 -0.71 6.85 -13.83
C GLY A 23 -2.06 7.41 -13.37
N THR A 24 -3.14 6.87 -13.92
CA THR A 24 -4.52 7.38 -13.72
C THR A 24 -5.17 7.01 -12.39
N ALA A 25 -4.54 6.10 -11.64
CA ALA A 25 -5.01 5.62 -10.34
C ALA A 25 -4.92 6.71 -9.25
N TYR A 26 -3.98 7.66 -9.42
CA TYR A 26 -3.73 8.74 -8.48
C TYR A 26 -4.36 10.04 -8.99
N ARG A 27 -5.15 10.69 -8.14
CA ARG A 27 -5.82 11.95 -8.46
C ARG A 27 -5.59 12.95 -7.36
N VAL A 28 -5.39 14.21 -7.75
CA VAL A 28 -5.21 15.31 -6.82
C VAL A 28 -6.33 16.35 -6.94
N GLY A 29 -6.69 16.90 -5.80
CA GLY A 29 -7.67 17.97 -5.67
C GLY A 29 -7.41 18.83 -4.45
N GLU A 30 -8.32 19.75 -4.19
CA GLU A 30 -8.28 20.62 -3.03
C GLU A 30 -9.21 20.11 -1.93
N GLN A 31 -8.73 20.14 -0.69
CA GLN A 31 -9.58 19.99 0.49
C GLN A 31 -9.11 20.96 1.57
N ARG A 32 -9.98 21.91 1.96
CA ARG A 32 -9.72 22.90 3.01
C ARG A 32 -8.38 23.65 2.83
N GLY A 33 -8.06 24.08 1.60
CA GLY A 33 -6.82 24.78 1.27
C GLY A 33 -5.55 23.91 1.24
N LYS A 34 -5.68 22.58 1.41
CA LYS A 34 -4.59 21.60 1.30
C LYS A 34 -4.78 20.70 0.10
N ALA A 35 -3.69 20.09 -0.34
CA ALA A 35 -3.71 19.09 -1.40
C ALA A 35 -4.33 17.79 -0.88
N LYS A 36 -5.37 17.32 -1.57
CA LYS A 36 -6.00 16.03 -1.35
C LYS A 36 -5.49 15.04 -2.39
N LEU A 37 -5.15 13.84 -1.97
CA LEU A 37 -4.80 12.70 -2.81
C LEU A 37 -5.91 11.64 -2.73
N ASP A 38 -6.45 11.25 -3.87
CA ASP A 38 -7.36 10.12 -4.03
C ASP A 38 -6.64 9.00 -4.79
N VAL A 39 -6.58 7.80 -4.21
CA VAL A 39 -5.96 6.61 -4.81
C VAL A 39 -7.05 5.58 -5.10
N ARG A 40 -7.10 5.09 -6.33
CA ARG A 40 -8.00 4.00 -6.76
C ARG A 40 -7.22 2.71 -6.95
N PHE A 41 -7.61 1.67 -6.22
CA PHE A 41 -7.02 0.34 -6.32
C PHE A 41 -7.71 -0.51 -7.40
N ALA A 42 -7.08 -1.64 -7.75
CA ALA A 42 -7.55 -2.53 -8.81
C ALA A 42 -8.87 -3.24 -8.45
N ASP A 43 -9.12 -3.48 -7.16
CA ASP A 43 -10.38 -3.99 -6.60
C ASP A 43 -11.54 -2.97 -6.70
N GLY A 44 -11.26 -1.75 -7.19
CA GLY A 44 -12.23 -0.67 -7.30
C GLY A 44 -12.39 0.15 -6.02
N SER A 45 -11.74 -0.24 -4.92
CA SER A 45 -11.72 0.53 -3.68
C SER A 45 -10.99 1.86 -3.88
N ARG A 46 -11.34 2.83 -3.03
CA ARG A 46 -10.76 4.17 -3.06
C ARG A 46 -10.36 4.57 -1.66
N VAL A 47 -9.14 5.06 -1.53
CA VAL A 47 -8.65 5.64 -0.28
C VAL A 47 -8.22 7.07 -0.56
N THR A 48 -8.53 7.96 0.38
CA THR A 48 -8.32 9.39 0.22
C THR A 48 -7.51 9.90 1.39
N ALA A 49 -6.55 10.78 1.13
CA ALA A 49 -5.71 11.40 2.14
C ALA A 49 -5.55 12.89 1.89
N VAL A 50 -5.31 13.65 2.95
CA VAL A 50 -4.96 15.07 2.87
C VAL A 50 -3.48 15.21 3.12
N LEU A 51 -2.75 15.68 2.12
CA LEU A 51 -1.33 15.95 2.21
C LEU A 51 -1.08 17.18 3.07
N PRO A 52 0.04 17.24 3.82
CA PRO A 52 0.44 18.41 4.61
C PRO A 52 0.98 19.57 3.73
N VAL A 53 0.51 19.69 2.48
CA VAL A 53 0.97 20.68 1.49
C VAL A 53 -0.20 21.59 1.13
N LYS A 54 0.02 22.91 1.09
CA LYS A 54 -1.00 23.88 0.69
C LYS A 54 -1.36 23.72 -0.79
N TRP A 55 -2.64 23.87 -1.13
CA TRP A 55 -3.12 23.82 -2.51
C TRP A 55 -2.90 25.16 -3.21
N LEU A 56 -1.66 25.41 -3.63
CA LEU A 56 -1.24 26.65 -4.28
C LEU A 56 -0.38 26.35 -5.52
N PRO A 57 -0.39 27.21 -6.57
CA PRO A 57 0.43 27.00 -7.77
C PRO A 57 1.92 26.86 -7.46
N ALA A 58 2.44 27.68 -6.54
CA ALA A 58 3.84 27.63 -6.10
C ALA A 58 4.22 26.29 -5.43
N GLN A 59 3.23 25.54 -4.95
CA GLN A 59 3.42 24.24 -4.31
C GLN A 59 3.16 23.06 -5.26
N ALA A 60 2.85 23.30 -6.54
CA ALA A 60 2.56 22.23 -7.50
C ALA A 60 3.68 21.19 -7.60
N GLY A 61 4.94 21.63 -7.64
CA GLY A 61 6.10 20.71 -7.64
C GLY A 61 6.29 19.96 -6.32
N ALA A 62 5.91 20.56 -5.18
CA ALA A 62 5.92 19.87 -3.89
C ALA A 62 4.81 18.80 -3.82
N ILE A 63 3.60 19.12 -4.30
CA ILE A 63 2.49 18.18 -4.41
C ILE A 63 2.88 17.01 -5.32
N GLN A 64 3.48 17.28 -6.48
CA GLN A 64 3.93 16.24 -7.41
C GLN A 64 4.89 15.26 -6.73
N ARG A 65 5.99 15.77 -6.16
CA ARG A 65 7.00 14.94 -5.47
C ARG A 65 6.40 14.14 -4.31
N SER A 66 5.46 14.73 -3.59
CA SER A 66 4.72 14.04 -2.51
C SER A 66 3.97 12.82 -3.03
N VAL A 67 3.20 13.00 -4.11
CA VAL A 67 2.39 11.93 -4.70
C VAL A 67 3.28 10.86 -5.32
N GLU A 68 4.38 11.24 -5.98
CA GLU A 68 5.37 10.30 -6.52
C GLU A 68 5.99 9.44 -5.41
N ALA A 69 6.42 10.05 -4.30
CA ALA A 69 6.96 9.33 -3.15
C ALA A 69 5.92 8.37 -2.54
N ILE A 70 4.67 8.81 -2.38
CA ILE A 70 3.57 7.97 -1.88
C ILE A 70 3.30 6.80 -2.84
N SER A 71 3.32 7.05 -4.16
CA SER A 71 3.09 6.00 -5.16
C SER A 71 4.17 4.90 -5.10
N GLN A 72 5.43 5.30 -4.89
CA GLN A 72 6.55 4.37 -4.76
C GLN A 72 6.45 3.59 -3.44
N ALA A 73 6.05 4.24 -2.35
CA ALA A 73 5.82 3.58 -1.07
C ALA A 73 4.69 2.53 -1.17
N ILE A 74 3.58 2.85 -1.83
CA ILE A 74 2.48 1.89 -2.05
C ILE A 74 2.94 0.74 -2.96
N ALA A 75 3.70 1.03 -4.02
CA ALA A 75 4.26 0.00 -4.89
C ALA A 75 5.23 -0.94 -4.14
N SER A 76 5.90 -0.44 -3.09
CA SER A 76 6.74 -1.24 -2.20
C SER A 76 5.98 -2.07 -1.16
N GLY A 77 4.64 -2.05 -1.18
CA GLY A 77 3.79 -2.84 -0.29
C GLY A 77 3.30 -2.10 0.97
N ARG A 78 3.55 -0.79 1.08
CA ARG A 78 3.04 0.02 2.22
C ARG A 78 1.61 0.47 2.01
N THR A 79 0.91 0.71 3.11
CA THR A 79 -0.41 1.33 3.08
C THR A 79 -0.31 2.85 2.81
N LEU A 80 -1.41 3.48 2.42
CA LEU A 80 -1.44 4.93 2.20
C LEU A 80 -1.09 5.72 3.47
N ASN A 81 -1.52 5.24 4.64
CA ASN A 81 -1.22 5.89 5.91
C ASN A 81 0.26 5.82 6.25
N GLU A 82 0.88 4.63 6.15
CA GLU A 82 2.33 4.46 6.36
C GLU A 82 3.16 5.32 5.39
N ALA A 83 2.70 5.44 4.14
CA ALA A 83 3.35 6.29 3.14
C ALA A 83 3.26 7.78 3.50
N LEU A 84 2.16 8.22 4.12
CA LEU A 84 2.03 9.59 4.62
C LEU A 84 2.92 9.81 5.83
N ASP A 85 2.96 8.87 6.77
CA ASP A 85 3.77 8.98 8.00
C ASP A 85 5.26 9.17 7.65
N LEU A 86 5.76 8.40 6.68
CA LEU A 86 7.11 8.58 6.11
C LEU A 86 7.35 9.98 5.55
N GLN A 87 6.31 10.61 5.00
CA GLN A 87 6.39 11.92 4.39
C GLN A 87 6.32 13.06 5.42
N THR A 88 5.52 12.90 6.48
CA THR A 88 5.38 13.88 7.56
C THR A 88 6.56 13.87 8.52
N GLY A 89 7.37 12.80 8.51
CA GLY A 89 8.53 12.69 9.39
C GLY A 89 8.17 12.41 10.85
N GLU A 90 6.92 12.02 11.14
CA GLU A 90 6.66 11.31 12.39
C GLU A 90 7.41 10.00 12.29
N ALA A 91 8.48 9.89 13.07
CA ALA A 91 9.35 8.74 13.08
C ALA A 91 8.50 7.50 13.32
N ILE A 92 8.28 6.72 12.26
CA ILE A 92 7.94 5.31 12.42
C ILE A 92 9.04 4.78 13.32
N ALA A 93 8.67 4.37 14.55
CA ALA A 93 9.59 3.77 15.49
C ALA A 93 10.47 2.79 14.71
N ALA A 94 11.79 2.88 14.88
CA ALA A 94 12.75 2.11 14.11
C ALA A 94 12.22 0.69 13.95
N PRO A 95 12.10 0.16 12.71
CA PRO A 95 11.43 -1.10 12.50
C PRO A 95 12.09 -2.13 13.41
N GLU A 96 11.33 -2.66 14.37
CA GLU A 96 11.83 -3.77 15.16
C GLU A 96 12.19 -4.86 14.16
N ARG A 97 13.41 -5.37 14.27
CA ARG A 97 13.82 -6.53 13.49
C ARG A 97 12.87 -7.65 13.89
N VAL A 98 11.87 -7.93 13.05
CA VAL A 98 10.95 -9.04 13.27
C VAL A 98 11.79 -10.31 13.14
N LYS A 99 12.35 -10.75 14.27
CA LYS A 99 12.89 -12.09 14.42
C LYS A 99 11.71 -13.02 14.64
N SER A 100 10.88 -13.26 13.63
CA SER A 100 10.02 -14.44 13.70
C SER A 100 9.68 -15.00 12.33
N SER A 101 10.13 -16.23 12.10
CA SER A 101 9.56 -17.19 11.16
C SER A 101 8.20 -17.72 11.63
N ALA A 102 7.69 -17.23 12.77
CA ALA A 102 6.44 -17.65 13.38
C ALA A 102 5.21 -17.54 12.45
N PRO A 103 5.07 -16.51 11.59
CA PRO A 103 3.93 -16.43 10.67
C PRO A 103 3.94 -17.56 9.63
N LEU A 104 5.12 -17.92 9.11
CA LEU A 104 5.26 -18.97 8.09
C LEU A 104 5.02 -20.36 8.68
N ILE A 105 5.45 -20.58 9.92
CA ILE A 105 5.21 -21.82 10.64
C ILE A 105 3.71 -22.04 10.86
N GLN A 106 2.98 -20.99 11.27
CA GLN A 106 1.54 -21.09 11.49
C GLN A 106 0.78 -21.30 10.17
N ILE A 107 1.12 -20.57 9.12
CA ILE A 107 0.53 -20.74 7.77
C ILE A 107 0.77 -22.17 7.25
N TRP A 108 1.94 -22.76 7.53
CA TRP A 108 2.26 -24.13 7.14
C TRP A 108 1.43 -25.17 7.91
N GLU A 109 1.15 -24.94 9.19
CA GLU A 109 0.25 -25.78 9.99
C GLU A 109 -1.18 -25.71 9.46
N ASP A 110 -1.68 -24.51 9.20
CA ASP A 110 -3.04 -24.29 8.69
C ASP A 110 -3.24 -24.95 7.32
N PHE A 111 -2.24 -24.86 6.43
CA PHE A 111 -2.24 -25.56 5.15
C PHE A 111 -2.29 -27.08 5.30
N GLY A 112 -1.54 -27.64 6.27
CA GLY A 112 -1.60 -29.05 6.60
C GLY A 112 -2.96 -29.52 7.08
N GLN A 113 -3.56 -28.75 7.99
CA GLN A 113 -4.89 -29.02 8.50
C GLN A 113 -5.94 -28.97 7.37
N TYR A 114 -5.81 -28.03 6.44
CA TYR A 114 -6.67 -27.95 5.26
C TYR A 114 -6.55 -29.19 4.37
N LYS A 115 -5.31 -29.61 4.03
CA LYS A 115 -5.07 -30.78 3.16
C LYS A 115 -5.52 -32.11 3.77
N VAL A 116 -5.43 -32.24 5.10
CA VAL A 116 -5.84 -33.46 5.82
C VAL A 116 -7.35 -33.49 6.09
N LYS A 117 -7.94 -32.36 6.51
CA LYS A 117 -9.34 -32.34 7.02
C LYS A 117 -10.37 -31.89 5.99
N GLN A 118 -10.01 -31.01 5.06
CA GLN A 118 -10.97 -30.42 4.12
C GLN A 118 -10.94 -31.09 2.75
N THR A 119 -9.76 -31.30 2.17
CA THR A 119 -9.66 -31.96 0.85
C THR A 119 -9.46 -33.47 0.93
N GLY A 120 -8.93 -33.98 2.05
CA GLY A 120 -8.70 -35.42 2.26
C GLY A 120 -7.66 -36.03 1.31
N GLU A 121 -6.92 -35.20 0.57
CA GLU A 121 -5.91 -35.63 -0.41
C GLU A 121 -4.71 -36.33 0.24
N ILE A 122 -4.48 -36.06 1.53
CA ILE A 122 -3.34 -36.58 2.27
C ILE A 122 -3.84 -37.14 3.61
N LYS A 123 -3.44 -38.38 3.92
CA LYS A 123 -3.70 -38.98 5.23
C LYS A 123 -2.88 -38.28 6.31
N GLN A 124 -3.43 -38.14 7.50
CA GLN A 124 -2.76 -37.51 8.65
C GLN A 124 -1.37 -38.12 8.93
N SER A 125 -1.24 -39.44 8.84
CA SER A 125 0.04 -40.14 9.02
C SER A 125 1.10 -39.78 7.98
N THR A 126 0.69 -39.50 6.74
CA THR A 126 1.59 -39.05 5.66
C THR A 126 2.05 -37.61 5.89
N TRP A 127 1.16 -36.74 6.38
CA TRP A 127 1.50 -35.37 6.76
C TRP A 127 2.56 -35.33 7.88
N GLU A 128 2.34 -36.11 8.94
CA GLU A 128 3.23 -36.19 10.10
C GLU A 128 4.60 -36.80 9.74
N THR A 129 4.64 -37.82 8.88
CA THR A 129 5.90 -38.52 8.54
C THR A 129 6.78 -37.71 7.58
N VAL A 130 6.18 -37.06 6.58
CA VAL A 130 6.92 -36.44 5.46
C VAL A 130 7.10 -34.94 5.65
N TYR A 131 6.06 -34.25 6.10
CA TYR A 131 5.98 -32.78 6.06
C TYR A 131 6.23 -32.13 7.42
N ALA A 132 5.74 -32.71 8.52
CA ALA A 132 6.01 -32.20 9.86
C ALA A 132 7.48 -32.38 10.29
N LYS A 133 8.15 -33.43 9.79
CA LYS A 133 9.56 -33.73 10.12
C LYS A 133 10.57 -32.72 9.54
N ARG A 134 10.26 -32.08 8.41
CA ARG A 134 11.11 -31.05 7.78
C ARG A 134 11.13 -29.71 8.53
N LYS A 135 10.30 -29.58 9.57
CA LYS A 135 10.20 -28.39 10.42
C LYS A 135 11.38 -28.26 11.40
N ALA A 136 12.01 -29.37 11.77
CA ALA A 136 13.08 -29.41 12.78
C ALA A 136 14.49 -29.12 12.23
N SER A 137 14.70 -29.23 10.91
CA SER A 137 16.02 -29.05 10.28
C SER A 137 16.32 -27.63 9.78
N ALA A 138 15.40 -26.68 9.99
CA ALA A 138 15.56 -25.28 9.61
C ALA A 138 15.92 -24.34 10.79
N GLN A 139 16.26 -24.91 11.97
CA GLN A 139 16.70 -24.18 13.17
C GLN A 139 18.18 -24.43 13.53
N GLY A 140 18.97 -25.03 12.63
CA GLY A 140 20.42 -25.17 12.75
C GLY A 140 21.16 -24.14 11.93
#